data_AF-A0A2K1IY94-F1
#
_entry.id   AF-A0A2K1IY94-F1
#
_cell.length_a   1.000
_cell.length_b   1.000
_cell.length_c   1.000
_cell.angle_alpha   90.00
_cell.angle_beta   90.00
_cell.angle_gamma   90.00
#
_symmetry.space_group_name_H-M   'P 1'
#
loop_
_entity.id
_entity.type
_entity.pdbx_description
1 polymer ?
#
loop_
_entity_poly.entity_id
_entity_poly.type
_entity_poly.pdbx_seq_one_letter_code
_entity_poly.pdbx_strand_id
1 'polypeptide(L)'
;MLKLIHQIDDKIHAGGQRVGGMEVWTLEGFSVAYILQEILTIKSDHIHAPYEVLGAIVTGKPMPKPKTAPESFFHYLFLNCDLYL
;
A
#
# COMPACT_ATOMS: atom_id res chain seq x y z
N MET A 1 -31.85 3.46 -16.33
CA MET A 1 -30.93 2.54 -17.04
C MET A 1 -29.48 3.02 -16.97
N LEU A 2 -29.14 4.25 -17.39
CA LEU A 2 -27.75 4.77 -17.36
C LEU A 2 -27.14 4.95 -15.94
N LYS A 3 -27.95 5.25 -14.91
CA LYS A 3 -27.47 5.31 -13.50
C LYS A 3 -27.05 3.95 -12.92
N LEU A 4 -27.50 2.84 -13.51
CA LEU A 4 -27.17 1.49 -13.04
C LEU A 4 -25.85 0.98 -13.60
N ILE A 5 -25.44 1.43 -14.79
CA ILE A 5 -24.18 0.98 -15.42
C ILE A 5 -22.97 1.57 -14.68
N HIS A 6 -23.02 2.85 -14.32
CA HIS A 6 -21.92 3.51 -13.58
C HIS A 6 -21.67 2.88 -12.20
N GLN A 7 -22.75 2.53 -11.48
CA GLN A 7 -22.65 1.88 -10.18
C GLN A 7 -22.10 0.45 -10.25
N ILE A 8 -22.24 -0.20 -11.42
CA ILE A 8 -21.68 -1.52 -11.68
C ILE A 8 -20.19 -1.37 -12.05
N ASP A 9 -19.82 -0.38 -12.87
CA ASP A 9 -18.41 -0.09 -13.19
C ASP A 9 -17.62 0.25 -11.92
N ASP A 10 -18.14 1.12 -11.05
CA ASP A 10 -17.48 1.48 -9.78
C ASP A 10 -17.34 0.30 -8.81
N LYS A 11 -18.20 -0.73 -8.92
CA LYS A 11 -18.16 -1.95 -8.11
C LYS A 11 -17.30 -3.07 -8.74
N ILE A 12 -16.97 -2.96 -10.03
CA ILE A 12 -16.15 -3.93 -10.78
C ILE A 12 -14.67 -3.56 -10.73
N HIS A 13 -14.33 -2.28 -10.56
CA HIS A 13 -12.97 -1.89 -10.20
C HIS A 13 -12.73 -2.40 -8.77
N ALA A 14 -12.04 -3.53 -8.63
CA ALA A 14 -11.60 -4.10 -7.35
C ALA A 14 -10.56 -3.18 -6.69
N GLY A 15 -11.01 -1.99 -6.26
CA GLY A 15 -10.20 -0.97 -5.61
C GLY A 15 -9.83 -1.40 -4.18
N GLY A 16 -8.70 -0.87 -3.70
CA GLY A 16 -8.25 -1.10 -2.33
C GLY A 16 -9.13 -0.38 -1.29
N GLN A 17 -9.20 -0.94 -0.09
CA GLN A 17 -9.81 -0.27 1.06
C GLN A 17 -8.86 0.82 1.57
N ARG A 18 -9.39 2.01 1.83
CA ARG A 18 -8.60 3.09 2.43
C ARG A 18 -8.36 2.79 3.91
N VAL A 19 -7.08 2.72 4.29
CA VAL A 19 -6.67 2.67 5.69
C VAL A 19 -6.47 4.10 6.21
N GLY A 20 -7.28 4.51 7.19
CA GLY A 20 -7.26 5.85 7.77
C GLY A 20 -6.39 5.96 9.02
N GLY A 21 -6.17 7.19 9.50
CA GLY A 21 -5.33 7.45 10.68
C GLY A 21 -5.79 6.72 11.95
N MET A 22 -7.10 6.59 12.19
CA MET A 22 -7.63 5.85 13.34
C MET A 22 -7.31 4.35 13.28
N GLU A 23 -7.28 3.76 12.09
CA GLU A 23 -6.95 2.35 11.91
C GLU A 23 -5.44 2.13 12.11
N VAL A 24 -4.62 3.06 11.62
CA VAL A 24 -3.17 3.10 11.89
C VAL A 24 -2.92 3.17 13.40
N TRP A 25 -3.54 4.12 14.12
CA TRP A 25 -3.38 4.26 15.57
C TRP A 25 -3.81 3.01 16.33
N THR A 26 -4.88 2.36 15.88
CA THR A 26 -5.37 1.12 16.49
C THR A 26 -4.31 0.01 16.33
N LEU A 27 -3.73 -0.14 15.13
CA LEU A 27 -2.68 -1.14 14.88
C LEU A 27 -1.39 -0.87 15.64
N GLU A 28 -1.02 0.41 15.81
CA GLU A 28 0.09 0.84 16.66
C GLU A 28 -0.18 0.48 18.14
N GLY A 29 -1.38 0.75 18.64
CA GLY A 29 -1.80 0.43 20.01
C GLY A 29 -1.81 -1.07 20.31
N PHE A 30 -2.11 -1.91 19.32
CA PHE A 30 -2.03 -3.37 19.43
C PHE A 30 -0.59 -3.91 19.33
N SER A 31 0.43 -3.05 19.22
CA SER A 31 1.85 -3.44 19.05
C SER A 31 2.09 -4.36 17.85
N VAL A 32 1.32 -4.18 16.77
CA VAL A 32 1.39 -5.00 15.57
C VAL A 32 2.23 -4.32 14.49
N ALA A 33 3.50 -4.05 14.83
CA ALA A 33 4.42 -3.32 13.96
C ALA A 33 4.60 -3.97 12.58
N TYR A 34 4.61 -5.30 12.52
CA TYR A 34 4.81 -6.04 11.26
C TYR A 34 3.61 -5.90 10.30
N ILE A 35 2.38 -5.99 10.81
CA ILE A 35 1.18 -5.85 9.97
C ILE A 35 1.02 -4.41 9.50
N LEU A 36 1.33 -3.44 10.37
CA LEU A 36 1.32 -2.03 9.99
C LEU A 36 2.33 -1.75 8.87
N GLN A 37 3.55 -2.28 8.99
CA GLN A 37 4.56 -2.18 7.94
C GLN A 37 4.09 -2.83 6.64
N GLU A 38 3.47 -4.01 6.69
CA GLU A 38 2.97 -4.72 5.52
C GLU A 38 1.88 -3.93 4.78
N ILE A 39 0.96 -3.31 5.53
CA ILE A 39 -0.12 -2.49 4.99
C ILE A 39 0.42 -1.22 4.32
N LEU A 40 1.42 -0.56 4.94
CA LEU A 40 1.97 0.72 4.46
C LEU A 40 3.10 0.60 3.44
N THR A 41 3.62 -0.60 3.18
CA THR A 41 4.71 -0.80 2.21
C THR A 41 4.26 -1.72 1.08
N ILE A 42 4.25 -3.02 1.37
CA ILE A 42 4.03 -4.09 0.40
C ILE A 42 2.64 -4.02 -0.26
N LYS A 43 1.63 -3.52 0.47
CA LYS A 43 0.23 -3.47 0.00
C LYS A 43 -0.22 -2.11 -0.55
N SER A 44 0.54 -1.03 -0.34
CA SER A 44 0.12 0.32 -0.73
C SER A 44 1.06 0.96 -1.74
N ASP A 45 2.29 1.26 -1.33
CA ASP A 45 3.12 2.26 -2.01
C ASP A 45 4.26 1.65 -2.83
N HIS A 46 4.69 0.41 -2.50
CA HIS A 46 5.86 -0.18 -3.13
C HIS A 46 5.54 -0.78 -4.50
N ILE A 47 6.11 -0.25 -5.59
CA ILE A 47 5.80 -0.68 -6.97
C ILE A 47 6.36 -2.08 -7.26
N HIS A 48 7.55 -2.40 -6.72
CA HIS A 48 8.21 -3.68 -6.99
C HIS A 48 7.80 -4.80 -6.02
N ALA A 49 7.37 -4.48 -4.81
CA ALA A 49 7.03 -5.48 -3.80
C ALA A 49 5.86 -6.42 -4.17
N PRO A 50 4.79 -5.98 -4.85
CA PRO A 50 3.68 -6.83 -5.24
C PRO A 50 4.11 -8.01 -6.11
N TYR A 51 5.03 -7.79 -7.07
CA TYR A 51 5.52 -8.86 -7.94
C TYR A 51 6.33 -9.90 -7.17
N GLU A 52 7.19 -9.46 -6.24
CA GLU A 52 7.98 -10.36 -5.40
C GLU A 52 7.07 -11.18 -4.47
N VAL A 53 6.04 -10.54 -3.91
CA VAL A 53 5.06 -11.20 -3.04
C VAL A 53 4.19 -12.18 -3.81
N LEU A 54 3.68 -11.80 -4.97
CA LEU A 54 2.92 -12.71 -5.83
C LEU A 54 3.79 -13.92 -6.23
N GLY A 55 5.05 -13.70 -6.58
CA GLY A 55 6.01 -14.76 -6.85
C GLY A 55 6.24 -15.67 -5.63
N ALA A 56 6.36 -15.09 -4.43
CA ALA A 56 6.53 -15.85 -3.20
C ALA A 56 5.29 -16.69 -2.83
N ILE A 57 4.09 -16.12 -3.00
CA ILE A 57 2.81 -16.82 -2.77
C ILE A 57 2.67 -18.01 -3.72
N VAL A 58 2.91 -17.80 -5.01
CA VAL A 58 2.80 -18.87 -6.03
C VAL A 58 3.83 -19.98 -5.81
N THR A 59 5.04 -19.61 -5.38
CA THR A 59 6.13 -20.58 -5.18
C THR A 59 6.16 -21.19 -3.76
N GLY A 60 5.28 -20.74 -2.86
CA GLY A 60 5.30 -21.14 -1.45
C GLY A 60 6.57 -20.74 -0.69
N LYS A 61 7.27 -19.70 -1.15
CA LYS A 61 8.48 -19.16 -0.52
C LYS A 61 8.10 -18.19 0.62
N PRO A 62 8.99 -17.98 1.61
CA PRO A 62 8.72 -17.01 2.67
C PRO A 62 8.51 -15.61 2.10
N MET A 63 7.64 -14.83 2.76
CA MET A 63 7.32 -13.46 2.37
C MET A 63 8.58 -12.59 2.31
N PRO A 64 8.83 -11.89 1.18
CA PRO A 64 9.97 -10.99 1.07
C PRO A 64 9.81 -9.82 2.04
N LYS A 65 10.91 -9.46 2.71
CA LYS A 65 10.95 -8.24 3.54
C LYS A 65 11.14 -7.02 2.63
N PRO A 66 10.49 -5.88 2.93
CA PRO A 66 10.70 -4.66 2.18
C PRO A 66 12.16 -4.22 2.35
N LYS A 67 12.87 -4.02 1.23
CA LYS A 67 14.31 -3.67 1.20
C LYS A 67 14.55 -2.17 1.07
N THR A 68 13.58 -1.44 0.54
CA THR A 68 13.68 -0.03 0.17
C THR A 68 12.53 0.75 0.81
N ALA A 69 12.75 2.05 1.04
CA ALA A 69 11.68 2.96 1.45
C ALA A 69 10.56 3.02 0.40
N PRO A 70 9.30 3.27 0.80
CA PRO A 70 8.20 3.43 -0.14
C PRO A 70 8.35 4.69 -0.99
N GLU A 71 7.74 4.67 -2.17
CA GLU A 71 7.78 5.72 -3.19
C GLU A 71 7.20 7.03 -2.67
N SER A 72 6.23 6.97 -1.76
CA SER A 72 5.69 8.14 -1.04
C SER A 72 6.76 8.90 -0.27
N PHE A 73 7.76 8.21 0.31
CA PHE A 73 8.89 8.83 0.99
C PHE A 73 9.84 9.54 0.02
N PHE A 74 10.10 8.93 -1.15
CA PHE A 74 10.92 9.55 -2.19
C PHE A 74 10.23 10.77 -2.83
N HIS A 75 8.92 10.68 -3.05
CA HIS A 75 8.14 11.81 -3.57
C HIS A 75 8.12 12.98 -2.58
N TYR A 76 7.96 12.68 -1.28
CA TYR A 76 8.08 13.69 -0.23
C TYR A 76 9.46 14.34 -0.22
N LEU A 77 10.54 13.55 -0.32
CA LEU A 77 11.90 14.08 -0.36
C LEU A 77 12.12 14.98 -1.60
N PHE A 78 11.61 14.56 -2.76
CA PHE A 78 11.69 15.35 -4.00
C PHE A 78 10.98 16.70 -3.87
N LEU A 79 9.73 16.70 -3.39
CA LEU A 79 8.94 17.93 -3.21
C LEU A 79 9.55 18.91 -2.18
N ASN A 80 10.29 18.41 -1.19
CA ASN A 80 10.92 19.25 -0.18
C ASN A 80 12.36 19.67 -0.55
N CYS A 81 13.05 18.93 -1.43
CA CYS A 81 14.38 19.31 -1.93
C CYS A 81 14.33 20.44 -2.96
N ASP A 82 13.29 20.50 -3.80
CA ASP A 82 13.11 21.60 -4.77
C ASP A 82 12.73 22.94 -4.10
N LEU A 83 12.38 22.93 -2.81
CA LEU A 83 12.06 24.14 -2.06
C LEU A 83 13.29 24.90 -1.51
N TYR A 84 14.49 24.34 -1.68
CA TYR A 84 15.75 24.87 -1.13
C TYR A 84 16.76 25.35 -2.21
N LEU A 85 16.33 25.52 -3.46
CA LEU A 85 17.11 26.04 -4.59
C LEU A 85 16.35 27.19 -5.28
#